data_AF-A0A7S0JE10-F1
#
_entry.id   AF-A0A7S0JE10-F1
#
_cell.length_a   1.000
_cell.length_b   1.000
_cell.length_c   1.000
_cell.angle_alpha   90.00
_cell.angle_beta   90.00
_cell.angle_gamma   90.00
#
_symmetry.space_group_name_H-M   'P 1'
#
loop_
_entity.id
_entity.type
_entity.pdbx_description
1 polymer ?
#
loop_
_entity_poly.entity_id
_entity_poly.type
_entity_poly.pdbx_seq_one_letter_code
_entity_poly.pdbx_strand_id
1 'polypeptide(L)'
;GESSSDSSLPTTLVPTQLTRRLRYSSIAIRMASAAEAEMHVHNIDQRSTLIRFEEGALSVACEQFGAGHSGFVPGTSSVIWPSAMLFSRYLCANRSLVEGRRCAELGAGIGLTGLVAAALGAERVVLTDLEAGLPLLRDNVARN
;
A
#
# COMPACT_ATOMS: atom_id res chain seq x y z
N GLY A 1 59.40 -23.99 -42.79
CA GLY A 1 59.42 -22.52 -42.66
C GLY A 1 58.66 -22.18 -41.42
N GLU A 2 59.35 -22.22 -40.28
CA GLU A 2 58.86 -21.85 -38.96
C GLU A 2 59.86 -20.82 -38.43
N SER A 3 59.36 -19.69 -37.94
CA SER A 3 60.14 -18.69 -37.21
C SER A 3 59.23 -18.01 -36.18
N SER A 4 59.69 -18.12 -34.93
CA SER A 4 59.15 -17.76 -33.62
C SER A 4 59.17 -16.27 -33.28
N SER A 5 58.37 -15.86 -32.27
CA SER A 5 58.69 -14.98 -31.12
C SER A 5 57.38 -14.33 -30.61
N ASP A 6 56.74 -14.69 -29.50
CA ASP A 6 57.08 -14.74 -28.05
C ASP A 6 57.04 -13.39 -27.29
N SER A 7 56.54 -13.48 -26.05
CA SER A 7 56.42 -12.52 -24.94
C SER A 7 55.20 -11.58 -25.00
N SER A 8 54.33 -11.44 -23.99
CA SER A 8 54.51 -11.59 -22.54
C SER A 8 53.14 -11.57 -21.79
N LEU A 9 53.03 -12.37 -20.72
CA LEU A 9 52.15 -12.16 -19.54
C LEU A 9 53.13 -11.85 -18.37
N PRO A 10 52.78 -11.09 -17.30
CA PRO A 10 51.60 -11.26 -16.43
C PRO A 10 51.01 -9.87 -16.00
N THR A 11 50.01 -9.65 -15.14
CA THR A 11 49.63 -10.20 -13.83
C THR A 11 48.29 -9.56 -13.46
N THR A 12 47.44 -10.31 -12.75
CA THR A 12 46.25 -9.93 -11.96
C THR A 12 45.90 -8.45 -11.73
N LEU A 13 44.61 -8.11 -11.88
CA LEU A 13 43.83 -7.34 -10.88
C LEU A 13 42.32 -7.65 -11.01
N VAL A 14 41.72 -7.88 -9.85
CA VAL A 14 40.35 -8.34 -9.52
C VAL A 14 39.34 -7.16 -9.64
N PRO A 15 38.00 -7.39 -9.76
CA PRO A 15 37.06 -6.50 -10.41
C PRO A 15 36.47 -5.41 -9.50
N THR A 16 36.13 -4.25 -10.07
CA THR A 16 35.27 -3.27 -9.40
C THR A 16 34.52 -2.38 -10.38
N GLN A 17 33.18 -2.42 -10.27
CA GLN A 17 32.28 -1.26 -10.30
C GLN A 17 32.46 -0.26 -11.45
N LEU A 18 31.58 -0.32 -12.45
CA LEU A 18 31.10 0.92 -13.08
C LEU A 18 29.61 0.83 -13.41
N THR A 19 28.83 1.40 -12.50
CA THR A 19 27.41 1.70 -12.59
C THR A 19 27.05 2.31 -13.95
N ARG A 20 26.32 1.56 -14.78
CA ARG A 20 25.65 2.08 -15.97
C ARG A 20 24.47 2.95 -15.51
N ARG A 21 24.71 4.23 -15.26
CA ARG A 21 23.66 5.26 -15.12
C ARG A 21 22.90 5.35 -16.44
N LEU A 22 21.81 4.61 -16.58
CA LEU A 22 20.86 4.81 -17.66
C LEU A 22 20.14 6.14 -17.40
N ARG A 23 20.50 7.16 -18.18
CA ARG A 23 19.72 8.39 -18.29
C ARG A 23 18.43 8.05 -19.02
N TYR A 24 17.38 7.70 -18.28
CA TYR A 24 16.04 7.66 -18.83
C TYR A 24 15.68 9.07 -19.30
N SER A 25 15.26 9.19 -20.56
CA SER A 25 14.85 10.47 -21.15
C SER A 25 13.58 10.98 -20.45
N SER A 26 13.40 12.30 -20.44
CA SER A 26 12.23 12.96 -19.82
C SER A 26 10.89 12.44 -20.34
N ILE A 27 10.85 11.92 -21.56
CA ILE A 27 9.66 11.28 -22.13
C ILE A 27 9.37 9.93 -21.45
N ALA A 28 10.37 9.08 -21.23
CA ALA A 28 10.18 7.79 -20.56
C ALA A 28 9.69 7.98 -19.11
N ILE A 29 10.21 8.99 -18.41
CA ILE A 29 9.76 9.35 -17.05
C ILE A 29 8.30 9.83 -17.07
N ARG A 30 7.92 10.67 -18.04
CA ARG A 30 6.54 11.17 -18.16
C ARG A 30 5.55 10.06 -18.57
N MET A 31 5.98 9.10 -19.40
CA MET A 31 5.15 7.94 -19.76
C MET A 31 4.99 6.97 -18.60
N ALA A 32 6.05 6.73 -17.81
CA ALA A 32 5.95 5.94 -16.58
C ALA A 32 5.04 6.60 -15.55
N SER A 33 5.16 7.92 -15.35
CA SER A 33 4.29 8.68 -14.46
C SER A 33 2.83 8.73 -14.94
N ALA A 34 2.58 8.78 -16.25
CA ALA A 34 1.24 8.72 -16.80
C ALA A 34 0.61 7.32 -16.64
N ALA A 35 1.38 6.25 -16.85
CA ALA A 35 0.95 4.88 -16.61
C ALA A 35 0.71 4.60 -15.11
N GLU A 36 1.52 5.16 -14.21
CA GLU A 36 1.28 5.13 -12.76
C GLU A 36 0.00 5.89 -12.40
N ALA A 37 -0.24 7.06 -12.98
CA ALA A 37 -1.46 7.84 -12.75
C ALA A 37 -2.73 7.15 -13.27
N GLU A 38 -2.66 6.39 -14.37
CA GLU A 38 -3.77 5.57 -14.90
C GLU A 38 -4.09 4.33 -14.04
N MET A 39 -3.17 3.91 -13.16
CA MET A 39 -3.36 2.77 -12.27
C MET A 39 -4.04 3.10 -10.93
N HIS A 40 -4.15 4.38 -10.60
CA HIS A 40 -4.79 4.82 -9.38
C HIS A 40 -6.25 5.18 -9.66
N VAL A 41 -7.18 4.34 -9.19
CA VAL A 41 -8.58 4.75 -9.14
C VAL A 41 -8.68 5.81 -8.04
N HIS A 42 -8.93 7.05 -8.44
CA HIS A 42 -9.02 8.21 -7.54
C HIS A 42 -7.77 8.44 -6.67
N ASN A 43 -6.56 8.23 -7.22
CA ASN A 43 -5.28 8.46 -6.53
C ASN A 43 -4.98 7.47 -5.37
N ILE A 44 -5.63 6.31 -5.34
CA ILE A 44 -5.32 5.21 -4.40
C ILE A 44 -5.04 3.91 -5.16
N ASP A 45 -4.03 3.16 -4.70
CA ASP A 45 -3.70 1.84 -5.24
C ASP A 45 -4.72 0.78 -4.78
N GLN A 46 -5.63 0.42 -5.68
CA GLN A 46 -6.60 -0.66 -5.48
C GLN A 46 -6.09 -2.03 -5.96
N ARG A 47 -4.84 -2.14 -6.42
CA ARG A 47 -4.22 -3.38 -6.89
C ARG A 47 -3.35 -4.03 -5.83
N SER A 48 -2.75 -3.26 -4.94
CA SER A 48 -2.08 -3.83 -3.77
C SER A 48 -3.05 -4.72 -2.99
N THR A 49 -2.59 -5.89 -2.56
CA THR A 49 -3.38 -6.77 -1.68
C THR A 49 -3.36 -6.30 -0.24
N LEU A 50 -2.46 -5.37 0.11
CA LEU A 50 -2.30 -4.85 1.46
C LEU A 50 -2.18 -3.32 1.45
N ILE A 51 -3.07 -2.68 2.18
CA ILE A 51 -3.06 -1.25 2.43
C ILE A 51 -2.41 -1.01 3.78
N ARG A 52 -1.35 -0.20 3.80
CA ARG A 52 -0.70 0.26 5.02
C ARG A 52 -1.04 1.73 5.24
N PHE A 53 -1.53 2.04 6.43
CA PHE A 53 -1.77 3.39 6.91
C PHE A 53 -0.79 3.68 8.03
N GLU A 54 0.00 4.73 7.87
CA GLU A 54 1.01 5.14 8.84
C GLU A 54 0.89 6.65 9.09
N GLU A 55 0.77 7.04 10.37
CA GLU A 55 0.73 8.43 10.80
C GLU A 55 1.45 8.57 12.15
N GLY A 56 2.63 9.17 12.13
CA GLY A 56 3.52 9.18 13.29
C GLY A 56 3.89 7.76 13.75
N ALA A 57 3.54 7.40 14.99
CA ALA A 57 3.77 6.07 15.55
C ALA A 57 2.60 5.09 15.31
N LEU A 58 1.47 5.57 14.77
CA LEU A 58 0.30 4.73 14.50
C LEU A 58 0.50 3.99 13.17
N SER A 59 0.28 2.68 13.18
CA SER A 59 0.29 1.83 11.99
C SER A 59 -0.92 0.90 11.98
N VAL A 60 -1.66 0.87 10.88
CA VAL A 60 -2.79 -0.03 10.62
C VAL A 60 -2.60 -0.67 9.26
N ALA A 61 -2.85 -1.98 9.16
CA ALA A 61 -2.72 -2.72 7.91
C ALA A 61 -4.03 -3.46 7.59
N CYS A 62 -4.57 -3.23 6.40
CA CYS A 62 -5.80 -3.86 5.92
C CYS A 62 -5.53 -4.59 4.62
N GLU A 63 -5.88 -5.86 4.54
CA GLU A 63 -5.97 -6.55 3.26
C GLU A 63 -7.14 -6.03 2.44
N GLN A 64 -7.00 -6.13 1.13
CA GLN A 64 -8.06 -5.82 0.18
C GLN A 64 -8.02 -6.77 -1.00
N PHE A 65 -9.17 -6.96 -1.62
CA PHE A 65 -9.35 -7.78 -2.81
C PHE A 65 -9.80 -6.90 -3.95
N GLY A 66 -8.91 -6.66 -4.92
CA GLY A 66 -9.24 -5.96 -6.16
C GLY A 66 -9.93 -6.88 -7.19
N ALA A 67 -10.35 -6.32 -8.32
CA ALA A 67 -11.21 -7.00 -9.31
C ALA A 67 -10.68 -8.35 -9.86
N GLY A 68 -9.38 -8.62 -9.76
CA GLY A 68 -8.77 -9.89 -10.19
C GLY A 68 -8.74 -10.99 -9.11
N HIS A 69 -9.18 -10.70 -7.89
CA HIS A 69 -9.13 -11.63 -6.76
C HIS A 69 -10.44 -12.43 -6.63
N SER A 70 -10.36 -13.71 -6.28
CA SER A 70 -11.54 -14.58 -6.13
C SER A 70 -12.50 -14.14 -5.02
N GLY A 71 -11.98 -13.43 -4.01
CA GLY A 71 -12.76 -12.81 -2.94
C GLY A 71 -13.26 -11.39 -3.23
N PHE A 72 -13.11 -10.90 -4.47
CA PHE A 72 -13.63 -9.57 -4.84
C PHE A 72 -15.16 -9.52 -4.69
N VAL A 73 -15.65 -8.52 -3.96
CA VAL A 73 -17.09 -8.25 -3.85
C VAL A 73 -17.40 -7.05 -4.73
N PRO A 74 -18.17 -7.22 -5.83
CA PRO A 74 -18.66 -6.10 -6.61
C PRO A 74 -19.50 -5.16 -5.73
N GLY A 75 -19.23 -3.86 -5.78
CA GLY A 75 -20.01 -2.88 -4.99
C GLY A 75 -19.36 -2.43 -3.67
N THR A 76 -18.08 -2.03 -3.75
CA THR A 76 -17.38 -1.14 -2.80
C THR A 76 -16.81 -1.73 -1.50
N SER A 77 -17.19 -2.94 -1.04
CA SER A 77 -16.75 -3.42 0.28
C SER A 77 -15.34 -4.04 0.35
N SER A 78 -14.75 -4.47 -0.77
CA SER A 78 -13.48 -5.23 -0.76
C SER A 78 -12.22 -4.44 -1.13
N VAL A 79 -12.34 -3.15 -1.44
CA VAL A 79 -11.22 -2.28 -1.82
C VAL A 79 -11.21 -1.00 -1.00
N ILE A 80 -10.04 -0.40 -0.82
CA ILE A 80 -9.91 0.90 -0.19
C ILE A 80 -10.55 2.00 -1.05
N TRP A 81 -11.18 2.95 -0.38
CA TRP A 81 -11.67 4.19 -0.98
C TRP A 81 -10.85 5.39 -0.46
N PRO A 82 -10.63 6.42 -1.30
CA PRO A 82 -9.90 7.62 -0.88
C PRO A 82 -10.49 8.30 0.37
N SER A 83 -11.82 8.25 0.53
CA SER A 83 -12.51 8.79 1.70
C SER A 83 -12.05 8.16 3.01
N ALA A 84 -11.83 6.84 3.05
CA ALA A 84 -11.36 6.15 4.25
C ALA A 84 -9.94 6.58 4.62
N MET A 85 -9.05 6.76 3.63
CA MET A 85 -7.69 7.27 3.84
C MET A 85 -7.70 8.69 4.40
N LEU A 86 -8.47 9.59 3.77
CA LEU A 86 -8.59 10.99 4.19
C LEU A 86 -9.22 11.13 5.58
N PHE A 87 -10.29 10.38 5.84
CA PHE A 87 -10.97 10.45 7.13
C PHE A 87 -10.11 9.89 8.26
N SER A 88 -9.34 8.83 8.01
CA SER A 88 -8.37 8.30 8.97
C SER A 88 -7.31 9.33 9.36
N ARG A 89 -6.72 10.06 8.38
CA ARG A 89 -5.79 11.17 8.66
C ARG A 89 -6.46 12.29 9.44
N TYR A 90 -7.70 12.61 9.11
CA TYR A 90 -8.48 13.62 9.85
C TYR A 90 -8.68 13.20 11.31
N LEU A 91 -8.97 11.94 11.60
CA LEU A 91 -9.06 11.43 12.97
C LEU A 91 -7.72 11.51 13.69
N CYS A 92 -6.59 11.18 13.05
CA CYS A 92 -5.26 11.35 13.64
C CYS A 92 -5.00 12.82 14.05
N ALA A 93 -5.38 13.78 13.19
CA ALA A 93 -5.26 15.20 13.49
C ALA A 93 -6.27 15.69 14.56
N ASN A 94 -7.35 14.95 14.80
CA ASN A 94 -8.45 15.32 15.70
C ASN A 94 -8.78 14.19 16.70
N ARG A 95 -7.74 13.63 17.34
CA ARG A 95 -7.83 12.46 18.22
C ARG A 95 -8.95 12.53 19.27
N SER A 96 -9.18 13.71 19.83
CA SER A 96 -10.23 13.95 20.83
C SER A 96 -11.66 13.68 20.34
N LEU A 97 -11.87 13.52 19.03
CA LEU A 97 -13.15 13.12 18.46
C LEU A 97 -13.51 11.66 18.72
N VAL A 98 -12.54 10.80 19.02
CA VAL A 98 -12.73 9.35 19.19
C VAL A 98 -12.16 8.81 20.50
N GLU A 99 -11.11 9.42 21.05
CA GLU A 99 -10.47 8.97 22.29
C GLU A 99 -11.47 8.85 23.45
N GLY A 100 -11.50 7.67 24.09
CA GLY A 100 -12.42 7.35 25.18
C GLY A 100 -13.90 7.25 24.79
N ARG A 101 -14.23 7.22 23.50
CA ARG A 101 -15.62 7.17 23.01
C ARG A 101 -16.00 5.82 22.42
N ARG A 102 -17.30 5.56 22.37
CA ARG A 102 -17.90 4.41 21.69
C ARG A 102 -18.33 4.82 20.29
N CYS A 103 -17.70 4.26 19.27
CA CYS A 103 -17.89 4.61 17.86
C CYS A 103 -18.57 3.47 17.09
N ALA A 104 -19.32 3.82 16.05
CA ALA A 104 -19.84 2.88 15.07
C ALA A 104 -19.52 3.40 13.66
N GLU A 105 -19.02 2.53 12.80
CA GLU A 105 -18.76 2.81 11.38
C GLU A 105 -19.78 2.08 10.51
N LEU A 106 -20.45 2.84 9.62
CA LEU A 106 -21.43 2.32 8.67
C LEU A 106 -20.79 2.22 7.29
N GLY A 107 -20.79 1.03 6.69
CA GLY A 107 -20.12 0.78 5.41
C GLY A 107 -18.60 0.80 5.57
N ALA A 108 -18.09 0.01 6.52
CA ALA A 108 -16.69 0.00 6.90
C ALA A 108 -15.74 -0.53 5.80
N GLY A 109 -16.26 -1.28 4.81
CA GLY A 109 -15.48 -1.91 3.76
C GLY A 109 -14.36 -2.78 4.35
N ILE A 110 -13.10 -2.43 4.06
CA ILE A 110 -11.94 -3.14 4.61
C ILE A 110 -11.63 -2.78 6.08
N GLY A 111 -12.30 -1.77 6.66
CA GLY A 111 -12.24 -1.43 8.08
C GLY A 111 -11.23 -0.36 8.49
N LEU A 112 -10.54 0.28 7.54
CA LEU A 112 -9.40 1.17 7.83
C LEU A 112 -9.74 2.26 8.85
N THR A 113 -10.83 3.01 8.64
CA THR A 113 -11.13 4.18 9.48
C THR A 113 -11.48 3.79 10.91
N GLY A 114 -12.34 2.78 11.10
CA GLY A 114 -12.67 2.32 12.44
C GLY A 114 -11.51 1.66 13.16
N LEU A 115 -10.60 0.97 12.45
CA LEU A 115 -9.35 0.47 13.03
C LEU A 115 -8.42 1.60 13.46
N VAL A 116 -8.32 2.67 12.67
CA VAL A 116 -7.61 3.89 13.07
C VAL A 116 -8.26 4.54 14.29
N ALA A 117 -9.59 4.60 14.36
CA ALA A 117 -10.30 5.12 15.54
C ALA A 117 -10.00 4.28 16.80
N ALA A 118 -9.95 2.95 16.67
CA ALA A 118 -9.56 2.06 17.75
C ALA A 118 -8.11 2.32 18.21
N ALA A 119 -7.17 2.40 17.26
CA ALA A 119 -5.76 2.68 17.54
C ALA A 119 -5.53 4.08 18.17
N LEU A 120 -6.41 5.04 17.89
CA LEU A 120 -6.40 6.36 18.51
C LEU A 120 -6.96 6.38 19.94
N GLY A 121 -7.46 5.26 20.44
CA GLY A 121 -7.93 5.11 21.82
C GLY A 121 -9.44 5.22 22.00
N ALA A 122 -10.24 4.96 20.97
CA ALA A 122 -11.68 4.75 21.17
C ALA A 122 -11.93 3.61 22.17
N GLU A 123 -12.88 3.80 23.09
CA GLU A 123 -13.25 2.80 24.11
C GLU A 123 -13.79 1.53 23.45
N ARG A 124 -14.61 1.70 22.40
CA ARG A 124 -15.17 0.61 21.61
C ARG A 124 -15.47 1.08 20.20
N VAL A 125 -15.12 0.27 19.21
CA VAL A 125 -15.50 0.50 17.83
C VAL A 125 -16.35 -0.66 17.34
N VAL A 126 -17.50 -0.36 16.71
CA VAL A 126 -18.34 -1.34 16.03
C VAL A 126 -18.26 -1.07 14.53
N LEU A 127 -17.73 -2.03 13.78
CA LEU A 127 -17.66 -1.96 12.31
C LEU A 127 -18.86 -2.68 11.72
N THR A 128 -19.53 -2.05 10.77
CA THR A 128 -20.69 -2.63 10.09
C THR A 128 -20.55 -2.52 8.57
N ASP A 129 -20.98 -3.56 7.87
CA ASP A 129 -21.04 -3.62 6.41
C ASP A 129 -22.10 -4.64 5.98
N LEU A 130 -22.27 -4.84 4.68
CA LEU A 130 -23.10 -5.91 4.13
C LEU A 130 -22.45 -7.28 4.38
N GLU A 131 -23.27 -8.33 4.48
CA GLU A 131 -22.82 -9.70 4.81
C GLU A 131 -21.63 -10.16 3.96
N ALA A 132 -21.63 -9.83 2.67
CA ALA A 132 -20.57 -10.20 1.73
C ALA A 132 -19.19 -9.59 2.08
N GLY A 133 -19.14 -8.41 2.72
CA GLY A 133 -17.90 -7.74 3.12
C GLY A 133 -17.38 -8.17 4.51
N LEU A 134 -18.24 -8.78 5.33
CA LEU A 134 -17.90 -9.12 6.72
C LEU A 134 -16.72 -10.09 6.87
N PRO A 135 -16.49 -11.11 6.01
CA PRO A 135 -15.34 -11.99 6.15
C PRO A 135 -14.00 -11.23 6.11
N LEU A 136 -13.76 -10.45 5.05
CA LEU A 136 -12.53 -9.65 4.91
C LEU A 136 -12.39 -8.61 6.04
N LEU A 137 -13.49 -7.96 6.41
CA LEU A 137 -13.49 -7.00 7.51
C LEU A 137 -13.08 -7.66 8.84
N ARG A 138 -13.58 -8.86 9.14
CA ARG A 138 -13.20 -9.62 10.34
C ARG A 138 -11.73 -10.03 10.31
N ASP A 139 -11.21 -10.45 9.16
CA ASP A 139 -9.79 -10.81 8.99
C ASP A 139 -8.88 -9.60 9.24
N ASN A 140 -9.28 -8.42 8.76
CA ASN A 140 -8.56 -7.16 9.03
C ASN A 140 -8.64 -6.74 10.50
N VAL A 141 -9.78 -6.96 11.17
CA VAL A 141 -9.88 -6.74 12.62
C VAL A 141 -8.95 -7.68 13.39
N ALA A 142 -8.87 -8.96 13.04
CA ALA A 142 -8.01 -9.91 13.75
C ALA A 142 -6.50 -9.65 13.57
N ARG A 143 -6.12 -8.90 12.53
CA ARG A 143 -4.73 -8.56 12.20
C ARG A 143 -4.17 -7.38 13.00
N ASN A 144 -5.01 -6.49 13.51
CA ASN A 144 -4.62 -5.24 14.16
C ASN A 144 -4.99 -5.25 15.64
#